data_AF-A0A2M8FGL2-F1
#
_entry.id   AF-A0A2M8FGL2-F1
#
_cell.length_a   1.000
_cell.length_b   1.000
_cell.length_c   1.000
_cell.angle_alpha   90.00
_cell.angle_beta   90.00
_cell.angle_gamma   90.00
#
_symmetry.space_group_name_H-M   'P 1'
#
loop_
_entity.id
_entity.type
_entity.pdbx_description
1 polymer ?
#
loop_
_entity_poly.entity_id
_entity_poly.type
_entity_poly.pdbx_seq_one_letter_code
_entity_poly.pdbx_strand_id
1 'polypeptide(L)'
;MTTERKIIFHGHYFHDFYLEVSDNVKEKIGYVFRLIKTVDKVSEKFLKHIEGTDGLYEIRVEVGSNVYRIFCCFDKGNLVVLFNAFQKKTQKTPKQEIELAEKLKKEYFNIKDKQNEKERRNSPAERANKKR
;
A
#
# COMPACT_ATOMS: atom_id res chain seq x y z
N MET A 1 -21.11 -12.70 2.97
CA MET A 1 -20.10 -12.57 1.89
C MET A 1 -18.84 -12.00 2.51
N THR A 2 -17.76 -12.76 2.59
CA THR A 2 -16.48 -12.30 3.11
C THR A 2 -15.88 -11.37 2.05
N THR A 3 -15.99 -10.05 2.27
CA THR A 3 -15.48 -9.05 1.33
C THR A 3 -13.95 -9.14 1.31
N GLU A 4 -13.38 -9.72 0.25
CA GLU A 4 -11.93 -9.83 0.12
C GLU A 4 -11.30 -8.43 -0.03
N ARG A 5 -10.25 -8.13 0.74
CA ARG A 5 -9.56 -6.84 0.62
C ARG A 5 -8.96 -6.72 -0.79
N LYS A 6 -9.08 -5.55 -1.40
CA LYS A 6 -8.37 -5.25 -2.65
C LYS A 6 -6.96 -4.77 -2.37
N ILE A 7 -6.07 -4.98 -3.33
CA ILE A 7 -4.74 -4.39 -3.36
C ILE A 7 -4.75 -3.28 -4.41
N ILE A 8 -4.33 -2.10 -4.00
CA ILE A 8 -4.22 -0.90 -4.83
C ILE A 8 -2.74 -0.52 -4.87
N PHE A 9 -2.20 -0.27 -6.06
CA PHE A 9 -0.83 0.20 -6.20
C PHE A 9 -0.83 1.71 -6.45
N HIS A 10 -0.05 2.47 -5.68
CA HIS A 10 0.10 3.91 -5.85
C HIS A 10 1.44 4.24 -6.50
N GLY A 11 1.39 4.91 -7.66
CA GLY A 11 2.58 5.23 -8.45
C GLY A 11 3.21 4.00 -9.11
N HIS A 12 4.47 4.15 -9.53
CA HIS A 12 5.22 3.12 -10.28
C HIS A 12 6.28 2.40 -9.43
N TYR A 13 6.69 2.98 -8.31
CA TYR A 13 7.82 2.52 -7.50
C TYR A 13 7.81 1.01 -7.19
N PHE A 14 6.68 0.50 -6.68
CA PHE A 14 6.56 -0.94 -6.41
C PHE A 14 6.55 -1.77 -7.69
N HIS A 15 5.91 -1.29 -8.76
CA HIS A 15 5.81 -2.03 -10.02
C HIS A 15 7.19 -2.20 -10.65
N ASP A 16 7.98 -1.12 -10.71
CA ASP A 16 9.33 -1.12 -11.26
C ASP A 16 10.22 -2.12 -10.52
N PHE A 17 10.20 -2.09 -9.18
CA PHE A 17 10.86 -3.09 -8.34
C PHE A 17 10.35 -4.51 -8.61
N TYR A 18 9.03 -4.68 -8.70
CA TYR A 18 8.42 -6.00 -8.88
C TYR A 18 8.87 -6.63 -10.20
N LEU A 19 9.08 -5.84 -11.25
CA LEU A 19 9.58 -6.34 -12.54
C LEU A 19 11.03 -6.85 -12.45
N GLU A 20 11.86 -6.19 -11.66
CA GLU A 20 13.30 -6.47 -11.53
C GLU A 20 13.65 -7.68 -10.64
N VAL A 21 12.78 -8.07 -9.70
CA VAL A 21 13.06 -9.21 -8.82
C VAL A 21 12.86 -10.56 -9.50
N SER A 22 13.53 -11.60 -8.98
CA SER A 22 13.43 -12.96 -9.49
C SER A 22 12.05 -13.59 -9.26
N ASP A 23 11.70 -14.60 -10.05
CA ASP A 23 10.37 -15.22 -10.01
C ASP A 23 10.02 -15.83 -8.66
N ASN A 24 11.00 -16.44 -7.98
CA ASN A 24 10.88 -16.88 -6.59
C ASN A 24 10.37 -15.75 -5.67
N VAL A 25 10.97 -14.56 -5.78
CA VAL A 25 10.59 -13.41 -4.96
C VAL A 25 9.19 -12.94 -5.35
N LYS A 26 8.86 -12.89 -6.64
CA LYS A 26 7.51 -12.56 -7.14
C LYS A 26 6.45 -13.51 -6.58
N GLU A 27 6.72 -14.81 -6.58
CA GLU A 27 5.84 -15.84 -6.01
C GLU A 27 5.63 -15.61 -4.50
N LYS A 28 6.71 -15.33 -3.77
CA LYS A 28 6.61 -15.07 -2.33
C LYS A 28 5.83 -13.79 -2.03
N ILE A 29 6.04 -12.73 -2.80
CA ILE A 29 5.24 -11.49 -2.71
C ILE A 29 3.77 -11.82 -2.95
N GLY A 30 3.45 -12.55 -4.02
CA GLY A 30 2.08 -12.96 -4.36
C GLY A 30 1.42 -13.78 -3.25
N TYR A 31 2.17 -14.69 -2.62
CA TYR A 31 1.72 -15.44 -1.44
C TYR A 31 1.36 -14.52 -0.27
N VAL A 32 2.26 -13.60 0.10
CA VAL A 32 2.02 -12.70 1.24
C VAL A 32 0.86 -11.74 0.96
N PHE A 33 0.75 -11.24 -0.27
CA PHE A 33 -0.39 -10.42 -0.70
C PHE A 33 -1.71 -11.17 -0.55
N ARG A 34 -1.78 -12.41 -1.05
CA ARG A 34 -2.97 -13.26 -0.89
C ARG A 34 -3.30 -13.48 0.59
N LEU A 35 -2.31 -13.75 1.45
CA LEU A 35 -2.53 -13.89 2.89
C LEU A 35 -3.17 -12.63 3.50
N ILE A 36 -2.66 -11.44 3.15
CA ILE A 36 -3.21 -10.16 3.64
C ILE A 36 -4.62 -9.91 3.10
N LYS A 37 -4.93 -10.35 1.88
CA LYS A 37 -6.26 -10.22 1.29
C LYS A 37 -7.32 -11.06 2.01
N THR A 38 -6.94 -12.27 2.45
CA THR A 38 -7.89 -13.28 2.92
C THR A 38 -8.01 -13.41 4.43
N VAL A 39 -7.02 -12.97 5.20
CA VAL A 39 -6.99 -13.18 6.66
C VAL A 39 -7.33 -11.89 7.40
N ASP A 40 -8.31 -11.93 8.31
CA ASP A 40 -8.72 -10.74 9.07
C ASP A 40 -7.59 -10.15 9.91
N LYS A 41 -6.87 -11.00 10.67
CA LYS A 41 -5.74 -10.61 11.52
C LYS A 41 -4.44 -11.21 10.97
N VAL A 42 -3.63 -10.39 10.31
CA VAL A 42 -2.35 -10.81 9.76
C VAL A 42 -1.27 -10.76 10.86
N SER A 43 -0.45 -11.80 10.94
CA SER A 43 0.69 -11.85 11.86
C SER A 43 1.71 -10.75 11.55
N GLU A 44 2.35 -10.19 12.58
CA GLU A 44 3.48 -9.25 12.45
C GLU A 44 4.68 -9.82 11.70
N LYS A 45 4.73 -11.15 11.51
CA LYS A 45 5.71 -11.79 10.63
C LYS A 45 5.55 -11.34 9.17
N PHE A 46 4.34 -11.00 8.75
CA PHE A 46 4.02 -10.65 7.36
C PHE A 46 3.59 -9.20 7.18
N LEU A 47 2.98 -8.59 8.20
CA LEU A 47 2.49 -7.22 8.14
C LEU A 47 2.69 -6.55 9.50
N LYS A 48 3.57 -5.56 9.58
CA LYS A 48 3.86 -4.86 10.84
C LYS A 48 3.54 -3.37 10.71
N HIS A 49 2.88 -2.82 11.73
CA HIS A 49 2.71 -1.38 11.86
C HIS A 49 4.04 -0.68 12.13
N ILE A 50 4.24 0.49 11.54
CA ILE A 50 5.42 1.32 11.79
C ILE A 50 5.10 2.29 12.93
N GLU A 51 5.68 2.03 14.10
CA GLU A 51 5.50 2.87 15.28
C GLU A 51 5.92 4.32 15.00
N GLY A 52 5.17 5.27 15.57
CA GLY A 52 5.43 6.70 15.40
C GLY A 52 4.92 7.28 14.07
N THR A 53 4.28 6.48 13.22
CA THR A 53 3.60 6.95 12.01
C THR A 53 2.10 6.85 12.17
N ASP A 54 1.36 7.65 11.42
CA ASP A 54 -0.09 7.49 11.29
C ASP A 54 -0.38 6.44 10.22
N GLY A 55 -0.83 5.24 10.61
CA GLY A 55 -1.41 4.25 9.69
C GLY A 55 -0.50 3.73 8.57
N LEU A 56 0.82 3.75 8.77
CA LEU A 56 1.78 3.16 7.84
C LEU A 56 2.21 1.76 8.32
N TYR A 57 2.35 0.85 7.36
CA TYR A 57 2.67 -0.55 7.61
C TYR A 57 3.79 -1.01 6.67
N GLU A 58 4.56 -1.99 7.11
CA GLU A 58 5.50 -2.74 6.28
C GLU A 58 5.04 -4.19 6.09
N ILE A 59 4.94 -4.62 4.84
CA ILE A 59 4.79 -6.02 4.44
C ILE A 59 6.17 -6.64 4.42
N ARG A 60 6.29 -7.79 5.07
CA ARG A 60 7.55 -8.50 5.27
C ARG A 60 7.60 -9.73 4.38
N VAL A 61 8.53 -9.73 3.44
CA VAL A 61 8.74 -10.83 2.50
C VAL A 61 10.17 -11.35 2.67
N GLU A 62 10.29 -12.61 3.08
CA GLU A 62 11.57 -13.26 3.34
C GLU A 62 11.74 -14.46 2.40
N VAL A 63 12.87 -14.48 1.69
CA VAL A 63 13.23 -15.46 0.67
C VAL A 63 14.70 -15.84 0.85
N GLY A 64 14.97 -17.03 1.37
CA GLY A 64 16.33 -17.43 1.75
C GLY A 64 16.93 -16.43 2.74
N SER A 65 18.10 -15.87 2.40
CA SER A 65 18.75 -14.80 3.18
C SER A 65 18.28 -13.38 2.84
N ASN A 66 17.39 -13.23 1.86
CA ASN A 66 16.92 -11.92 1.39
C ASN A 66 15.64 -11.51 2.11
N VAL A 67 15.61 -10.24 2.53
CA VAL A 67 14.51 -9.65 3.28
C VAL A 67 14.04 -8.40 2.55
N TYR A 68 12.82 -8.44 2.05
CA TYR A 68 12.17 -7.32 1.38
C TYR A 68 11.11 -6.71 2.30
N ARG A 69 10.98 -5.39 2.26
CA ARG A 69 9.99 -4.63 3.02
C ARG A 69 9.19 -3.79 2.03
N ILE A 70 7.87 -3.96 2.00
CA ILE A 70 6.99 -3.19 1.11
C ILE A 70 6.11 -2.31 1.97
N PHE A 71 6.24 -0.99 1.84
CA PHE A 71 5.41 -0.05 2.57
C PHE A 71 4.02 0.03 1.99
N CYS A 72 3.04 0.07 2.89
CA CYS A 72 1.64 0.13 2.56
C CYS A 72 0.85 0.89 3.63
N CYS A 73 -0.36 1.28 3.29
CA CYS A 73 -1.35 1.78 4.24
C CYS A 73 -2.70 1.11 3.96
N PHE A 74 -3.66 1.33 4.87
CA PHE A 74 -5.03 0.88 4.67
C PHE A 74 -5.95 2.03 4.30
N ASP A 75 -6.84 1.77 3.35
CA ASP A 75 -7.86 2.72 2.91
C ASP A 75 -9.19 2.00 2.73
N LYS A 76 -10.17 2.35 3.59
CA LYS A 76 -11.50 1.73 3.64
C LYS A 76 -11.44 0.19 3.64
N GLY A 77 -10.50 -0.38 4.39
CA GLY A 77 -10.29 -1.82 4.49
C GLY A 77 -9.49 -2.45 3.35
N ASN A 78 -9.08 -1.68 2.33
CA ASN A 78 -8.21 -2.15 1.25
C ASN A 78 -6.76 -1.84 1.56
N LEU A 79 -5.87 -2.66 1.00
CA LEU A 79 -4.42 -2.48 1.12
C LEU A 79 -3.93 -1.58 -0.01
N VAL A 80 -3.27 -0.48 0.33
CA VAL A 80 -2.63 0.43 -0.63
C VAL A 80 -1.13 0.23 -0.54
N VAL A 81 -0.54 -0.35 -1.58
CA VAL A 81 0.91 -0.53 -1.72
C VAL A 81 1.50 0.77 -2.26
N LEU A 82 2.47 1.31 -1.53
CA LEU A 82 3.10 2.59 -1.83
C LEU A 82 4.39 2.37 -2.62
N PHE A 83 5.36 1.67 -2.02
CA PHE A 83 6.67 1.37 -2.61
C PHE A 83 7.42 0.37 -1.72
N ASN A 84 8.58 -0.11 -2.16
CA ASN A 84 9.43 -1.05 -1.42
C ASN A 84 10.67 -0.37 -0.82
N ALA A 85 11.03 -0.76 0.40
CA ALA A 85 12.37 -0.60 0.96
C ALA A 85 13.22 -1.84 0.64
N PHE A 86 14.40 -1.60 0.07
CA PHE A 86 15.36 -2.60 -0.39
C PHE A 86 15.83 -3.62 0.66
N GLN A 87 16.50 -4.66 0.14
CA GLN A 87 17.24 -5.70 0.85
C GLN A 87 18.17 -5.11 1.92
N LYS A 88 17.76 -5.19 3.19
CA LYS A 88 18.55 -4.63 4.30
C LYS A 88 19.91 -5.32 4.42
N LYS A 89 20.99 -4.54 4.34
CA LYS A 89 22.26 -4.83 5.05
C LYS A 89 22.25 -4.34 6.50
N THR A 90 21.24 -3.58 6.92
CA THR A 90 21.16 -2.94 8.25
C THR A 90 19.86 -3.28 8.98
N GLN A 91 19.90 -3.43 10.31
CA GLN A 91 18.76 -3.90 11.12
C GLN A 91 17.56 -2.92 11.12
N LYS A 92 17.80 -1.61 11.00
CA LYS A 92 16.78 -0.54 11.13
C LYS A 92 16.38 0.03 9.78
N THR A 93 15.10 0.34 9.62
CA THR A 93 14.56 0.92 8.38
C THR A 93 15.06 2.37 8.30
N PRO A 94 15.75 2.80 7.24
CA PRO A 94 16.27 4.15 7.17
C PRO A 94 15.13 5.15 7.29
N LYS A 95 15.35 6.23 8.06
CA LYS A 95 14.33 7.26 8.30
C LYS A 95 13.80 7.88 7.01
N GLN A 96 14.68 8.04 6.02
CA GLN A 96 14.36 8.58 4.69
C GLN A 96 13.30 7.75 3.95
N GLU A 97 13.34 6.42 4.07
CA GLU A 97 12.34 5.55 3.46
C GLU A 97 10.99 5.74 4.12
N ILE A 98 10.95 5.87 5.46
CA ILE A 98 9.71 6.14 6.19
C ILE A 98 9.14 7.51 5.79
N GLU A 99 9.97 8.54 5.68
CA GLU A 99 9.56 9.88 5.24
C GLU A 99 9.01 9.86 3.81
N LEU A 100 9.62 9.10 2.90
CA LEU A 100 9.11 8.90 1.54
C LEU A 100 7.76 8.17 1.55
N ALA A 101 7.62 7.14 2.39
CA ALA A 101 6.38 6.40 2.58
C ALA A 101 5.23 7.31 3.02
N GLU A 102 5.48 8.15 4.02
CA GLU A 102 4.49 9.10 4.52
C GLU A 102 4.11 10.14 3.46
N LYS A 103 5.09 10.61 2.67
CA LYS A 103 4.84 11.52 1.56
C LYS A 103 3.93 10.87 0.51
N LEU A 104 4.23 9.65 0.08
CA LEU A 104 3.43 8.91 -0.89
C LEU A 104 2.03 8.57 -0.35
N LYS A 105 1.92 8.23 0.94
CA LYS A 105 0.61 8.05 1.59
C LYS A 105 -0.22 9.34 1.49
N LYS A 106 0.35 10.48 1.85
CA LYS A 106 -0.33 11.78 1.78
C LYS A 106 -0.75 12.12 0.35
N GLU A 107 0.14 11.87 -0.61
CA GLU A 107 -0.14 12.06 -2.03
C GLU A 107 -1.34 11.23 -2.50
N TYR A 108 -1.38 9.94 -2.15
CA TYR A 108 -2.49 9.04 -2.46
C TYR A 108 -3.85 9.59 -1.97
N PHE A 109 -3.94 9.96 -0.70
CA PHE A 109 -5.21 10.47 -0.13
C PHE A 109 -5.61 11.82 -0.73
N ASN A 110 -4.64 12.72 -0.98
CA ASN A 110 -4.92 14.00 -1.62
C ASN A 110 -5.47 13.84 -3.05
N ILE A 111 -4.93 12.90 -3.84
CA ILE A 111 -5.44 12.60 -5.19
C ILE A 111 -6.86 12.06 -5.10
N LYS A 112 -7.09 11.14 -4.16
CA LYS A 112 -8.40 10.51 -3.94
C LYS A 112 -9.46 11.54 -3.52
N ASP A 113 -9.14 12.46 -2.63
CA ASP A 113 -10.08 13.49 -2.18
C ASP A 113 -10.47 14.44 -3.32
N LYS A 114 -9.50 14.85 -4.14
CA LYS A 114 -9.77 15.64 -5.35
C LYS A 114 -10.65 14.89 -6.35
N GLN A 115 -10.51 13.58 -6.47
CA GLN A 115 -11.39 12.75 -7.32
C GLN A 115 -12.81 12.70 -6.76
N ASN A 116 -12.95 12.45 -5.45
CA ASN A 116 -14.25 12.42 -4.76
C ASN A 116 -14.98 13.78 -4.89
N GLU A 117 -14.26 14.90 -4.78
CA GLU A 117 -14.84 16.25 -4.97
C GLU A 117 -15.34 16.47 -6.40
N LYS A 118 -14.57 16.05 -7.41
CA LYS A 118 -14.99 16.13 -8.82
C LYS A 118 -16.23 15.28 -9.09
N GLU A 119 -16.31 14.09 -8.50
CA GLU A 119 -17.48 13.21 -8.62
C GLU A 119 -18.73 13.83 -8.00
N ARG A 120 -18.61 14.41 -6.79
CA ARG A 120 -19.72 15.12 -6.12
C ARG A 120 -20.23 16.28 -6.96
N ARG A 121 -19.33 17.16 -7.43
CA ARG A 121 -19.67 18.30 -8.31
C ARG A 121 -20.33 17.88 -9.62
N ASN A 122 -20.01 16.69 -10.12
CA ASN A 122 -20.58 16.13 -11.35
C ASN A 122 -21.83 15.27 -11.11
N SER A 123 -22.29 15.14 -9.87
CA SER A 123 -23.44 14.30 -9.53
C SER A 123 -24.75 14.83 -10.14
N PRO A 124 -25.72 13.96 -10.48
CA PRO A 124 -27.01 14.36 -11.05
C PRO A 124 -27.77 15.36 -10.15
N ALA A 125 -27.65 15.21 -8.83
CA ALA A 125 -28.28 16.09 -7.84
C ALA A 125 -27.76 17.53 -7.94
N GLU A 126 -26.46 17.72 -8.14
CA GLU A 126 -25.84 19.04 -8.23
C GLU A 126 -26.03 19.68 -9.62
N ARG A 127 -26.07 18.85 -10.67
CA ARG A 127 -26.43 19.30 -12.04
C ARG A 127 -27.88 19.76 -12.15
N ALA A 128 -28.81 19.13 -11.43
CA ALA A 128 -30.22 19.54 -11.40
C ALA A 128 -30.41 20.90 -10.73
N ASN A 129 -29.59 21.24 -9.75
CA ASN A 129 -29.66 22.52 -9.03
C ASN A 129 -29.05 23.69 -9.82
N LYS A 130 -28.23 23.41 -10.85
CA LYS A 130 -27.60 24.42 -11.73
C LYS A 130 -28.39 24.70 -13.01
N LYS A 131 -29.48 23.95 -13.25
CA LYS A 131 -30.41 24.12 -14.39
C LYS A 131 -31.71 24.85 -14.02
N ARG A 132 -31.83 25.31 -12.76
CA ARG A 132 -32.84 26.27 -12.31
C ARG A 132 -32.19 27.65 -12.22
#